data_AF-A0A939VWN6-F1
#
_entry.id   AF-A0A939VWN6-F1
#
_cell.length_a   1.000
_cell.length_b   1.000
_cell.length_c   1.000
_cell.angle_alpha   90.00
_cell.angle_beta   90.00
_cell.angle_gamma   90.00
#
_symmetry.space_group_name_H-M   'P 1'
#
loop_
_entity.id
_entity.type
_entity.pdbx_description
1 polymer ?
#
loop_
_entity_poly.entity_id
_entity_poly.type
_entity_poly.pdbx_seq_one_letter_code
_entity_poly.pdbx_strand_id
1 'polypeptide(L)'
;MQILKTDLYRFPMTEEIEHFLDTILAKINAERQNDSLSSIKLDELYGILPCTTAERHGRKTENKHFQDCIEKWNLSEILILKNDWDKMTAEIWKQDGKYFCLGLELYGKEWESSVRTESEITASAGKIYPFAVRRLALLSSAFGNTPLRQLGIRRYVHDLLVPLADQERYFYLELFLTLFNLELSEDELQNQDLFLKRAKIHFQSIVGQRAKCGVLPEFSRVAEIAAVRGSDRLFSAIYAPINMIWGFLANRKIMKPQGMEPQGKFCFYEYYDARGNVSLGEIFPVGEKDKSTLKIMHDRDCYMQVFPNYQTALLFRNTANQMLEKWRHK
;
A
#
# COMPACT_ATOMS: atom_id res chain seq x y z
N MET A 1 -11.84 31.67 -9.34
CA MET A 1 -12.04 30.58 -10.31
C MET A 1 -12.18 29.29 -9.54
N GLN A 2 -13.11 28.43 -9.91
CA GLN A 2 -13.48 27.25 -9.11
C GLN A 2 -13.51 25.99 -9.97
N ILE A 3 -12.47 25.77 -10.80
CA ILE A 3 -12.29 24.54 -11.60
C ILE A 3 -12.50 23.26 -10.76
N LEU A 4 -12.14 23.34 -9.46
CA LEU A 4 -12.32 22.30 -8.47
C LEU A 4 -13.80 21.98 -8.20
N LYS A 5 -14.68 22.99 -8.24
CA LYS A 5 -16.14 22.85 -8.06
C LYS A 5 -16.91 22.70 -9.37
N THR A 6 -16.34 23.10 -10.52
CA THR A 6 -17.04 23.04 -11.81
C THR A 6 -16.69 21.84 -12.66
N ASP A 7 -15.47 21.29 -12.59
CA ASP A 7 -15.02 20.26 -13.53
C ASP A 7 -14.30 19.07 -12.89
N LEU A 8 -13.44 19.32 -11.90
CA LEU A 8 -12.72 18.24 -11.22
C LEU A 8 -13.60 17.41 -10.27
N TYR A 9 -14.78 17.91 -9.89
CA TYR A 9 -15.77 17.19 -9.07
C TYR A 9 -16.20 15.82 -9.65
N ARG A 10 -15.92 15.57 -10.94
CA ARG A 10 -16.19 14.30 -11.64
C ARG A 10 -15.13 13.23 -11.37
N PHE A 11 -13.99 13.61 -10.80
CA PHE A 11 -12.85 12.73 -10.56
C PHE A 11 -12.40 12.76 -9.08
N PRO A 12 -13.31 12.69 -8.08
CA PRO A 12 -12.92 12.70 -6.68
C PRO A 12 -12.33 11.35 -6.28
N MET A 13 -11.32 11.35 -5.42
CA MET A 13 -10.83 10.12 -4.81
C MET A 13 -11.94 9.44 -3.98
N THR A 14 -11.87 8.12 -3.83
CA THR A 14 -12.80 7.36 -2.99
C THR A 14 -12.58 7.70 -1.52
N GLU A 15 -13.60 7.52 -0.66
CA GLU A 15 -13.50 7.83 0.77
C GLU A 15 -12.32 7.10 1.46
N GLU A 16 -12.05 5.86 1.06
CA GLU A 16 -10.91 5.06 1.55
C GLU A 16 -9.56 5.71 1.20
N ILE A 17 -9.44 6.26 -0.01
CA ILE A 17 -8.24 6.97 -0.45
C ILE A 17 -8.16 8.33 0.26
N GLU A 18 -9.25 9.08 0.38
CA GLU A 18 -9.29 10.35 1.10
C GLU A 18 -8.83 10.16 2.55
N HIS A 19 -9.35 9.15 3.26
CA HIS A 19 -8.96 8.82 4.63
C HIS A 19 -7.47 8.46 4.75
N PHE A 20 -6.94 7.69 3.81
CA PHE A 20 -5.53 7.35 3.75
C PHE A 20 -4.64 8.60 3.56
N LEU A 21 -5.01 9.49 2.64
CA LEU A 21 -4.27 10.73 2.38
C LEU A 21 -4.35 11.70 3.56
N ASP A 22 -5.51 11.82 4.20
CA ASP A 22 -5.68 12.60 5.43
C ASP A 22 -4.80 12.07 6.57
N THR A 23 -4.69 10.75 6.71
CA THR A 23 -3.81 10.12 7.71
C THR A 23 -2.33 10.46 7.44
N ILE A 24 -1.91 10.41 6.17
CA ILE A 24 -0.55 10.81 5.77
C ILE A 24 -0.30 12.28 6.10
N LEU A 25 -1.21 13.18 5.73
CA LEU A 25 -1.05 14.61 6.01
C LEU A 25 -1.04 14.92 7.51
N ALA A 26 -1.85 14.22 8.31
CA ALA A 26 -1.83 14.36 9.76
C ALA A 26 -0.47 14.01 10.35
N LYS A 27 0.20 12.96 9.82
CA LYS A 27 1.56 12.58 10.23
C LYS A 27 2.61 13.61 9.79
N ILE A 28 2.49 14.14 8.56
CA ILE A 28 3.39 15.20 8.08
C ILE A 28 3.31 16.44 8.98
N ASN A 29 2.09 16.86 9.32
CA ASN A 29 1.85 18.04 10.15
C ASN A 29 2.31 17.84 11.61
N ALA A 30 2.38 16.61 12.10
CA ALA A 30 2.88 16.28 13.43
C ALA A 30 4.41 16.38 13.53
N GLU A 31 5.17 16.01 12.48
CA GLU A 31 6.64 16.08 12.49
C GLU A 31 7.18 17.51 12.39
N ARG A 32 6.54 18.41 11.62
CA ARG A 32 6.98 19.82 11.48
C ARG A 32 5.82 20.78 11.19
N GLN A 33 5.71 21.84 11.98
CA GLN A 33 4.68 22.90 11.88
C GLN A 33 4.96 23.98 10.82
N ASN A 34 5.97 23.83 9.94
CA ASN A 34 6.25 24.84 8.93
C ASN A 34 5.38 24.66 7.69
N ASP A 35 4.79 25.75 7.22
CA ASP A 35 3.89 25.79 6.06
C ASP A 35 4.61 25.82 4.70
N SER A 36 5.90 25.47 4.68
CA SER A 36 6.74 25.41 3.48
C SER A 36 6.74 24.00 2.88
N LEU A 37 7.77 23.22 3.18
CA LEU A 37 7.94 21.83 2.78
C LEU A 37 8.13 20.98 4.04
N SER A 38 7.29 19.96 4.18
CA SER A 38 7.44 18.91 5.19
C SER A 38 7.36 17.55 4.50
N SER A 39 8.23 16.63 4.89
CA SER A 39 8.26 15.29 4.33
C SER A 39 8.38 14.23 5.41
N ILE A 40 7.76 13.08 5.14
CA ILE A 40 7.83 11.89 5.97
C ILE A 40 8.19 10.69 5.12
N LYS A 41 8.69 9.65 5.79
CA LYS A 41 9.04 8.37 5.22
C LYS A 41 8.27 7.28 5.98
N LEU A 42 7.49 6.49 5.26
CA LEU A 42 6.64 5.44 5.83
C LEU A 42 7.17 4.07 5.38
N ASP A 43 7.80 3.36 6.31
CA ASP A 43 8.28 1.98 6.11
C ASP A 43 7.35 1.04 6.85
N GLU A 44 6.59 0.21 6.13
CA GLU A 44 5.56 -0.67 6.68
C GLU A 44 5.95 -2.14 6.49
N LEU A 45 5.50 -2.99 7.42
CA LEU A 45 5.66 -4.44 7.35
C LEU A 45 7.13 -4.92 7.24
N TYR A 46 8.05 -4.26 7.95
CA TYR A 46 9.49 -4.59 7.98
C TYR A 46 10.19 -4.48 6.61
N GLY A 47 9.85 -3.46 5.81
CA GLY A 47 10.45 -3.28 4.49
C GLY A 47 10.00 -4.29 3.43
N ILE A 48 9.00 -5.14 3.72
CA ILE A 48 8.34 -5.96 2.69
C ILE A 48 7.72 -5.03 1.64
N LEU A 49 7.11 -3.95 2.11
CA LEU A 49 6.64 -2.87 1.25
C LEU A 49 7.80 -1.91 0.99
N PRO A 50 8.07 -1.55 -0.27
CA PRO A 50 8.96 -0.44 -0.57
C PRO A 50 8.46 0.81 0.13
N CYS A 51 9.40 1.57 0.64
CA CYS A 51 9.08 2.71 1.48
C CYS A 51 8.28 3.77 0.70
N THR A 52 7.26 4.32 1.33
CA THR A 52 6.49 5.44 0.78
C THR A 52 7.04 6.75 1.32
N THR A 53 7.49 7.63 0.44
CA THR A 53 7.84 9.00 0.80
C THR A 53 6.64 9.90 0.51
N ALA A 54 6.30 10.78 1.45
CA ALA A 54 5.23 11.74 1.27
C ALA A 54 5.75 13.16 1.56
N GLU A 55 5.54 14.08 0.62
CA GLU A 55 6.00 15.47 0.69
C GLU A 55 4.78 16.40 0.59
N ARG A 56 4.61 17.28 1.58
CA ARG A 56 3.58 18.31 1.60
C ARG A 56 4.19 19.64 1.18
N HIS A 57 3.58 20.27 0.18
CA HIS A 57 3.84 21.64 -0.22
C HIS A 57 2.68 22.55 0.20
N GLY A 58 2.96 23.43 1.17
CA GLY A 58 2.04 24.46 1.63
C GLY A 58 2.20 25.77 0.86
N ARG A 59 1.51 26.83 1.30
CA ARG A 59 1.53 28.14 0.63
C ARG A 59 2.90 28.81 0.62
N LYS A 60 3.79 28.43 1.54
CA LYS A 60 5.15 28.99 1.65
C LYS A 60 6.22 28.05 1.06
N THR A 61 5.82 27.12 0.18
CA THR A 61 6.76 26.21 -0.49
C THR A 61 7.80 27.00 -1.31
N GLU A 62 9.06 26.57 -1.26
CA GLU A 62 10.14 27.15 -2.08
C GLU A 62 10.11 26.65 -3.53
N ASN A 63 9.33 25.59 -3.80
CA ASN A 63 9.10 25.13 -5.15
C ASN A 63 8.15 26.10 -5.87
N LYS A 64 8.72 26.97 -6.70
CA LYS A 64 8.01 28.01 -7.45
C LYS A 64 6.84 27.46 -8.28
N HIS A 65 7.01 26.29 -8.90
CA HIS A 65 5.93 25.68 -9.69
C HIS A 65 4.71 25.35 -8.81
N PHE A 66 4.93 24.71 -7.66
CA PHE A 66 3.84 24.40 -6.73
C PHE A 66 3.27 25.63 -6.05
N GLN A 67 4.09 26.63 -5.73
CA GLN A 67 3.61 27.90 -5.21
C GLN A 67 2.65 28.57 -6.21
N ASP A 68 3.06 28.67 -7.48
CA ASP A 68 2.24 29.26 -8.55
C ASP A 68 0.92 28.49 -8.73
N CYS A 69 0.95 27.15 -8.67
CA CYS A 69 -0.26 26.32 -8.73
C CYS A 69 -1.18 26.54 -7.52
N ILE A 70 -0.65 26.57 -6.30
CA ILE A 70 -1.41 26.77 -5.07
C ILE A 70 -2.10 28.15 -5.09
N GLU A 71 -1.39 29.20 -5.49
CA GLU A 71 -1.93 30.56 -5.57
C GLU A 71 -2.96 30.68 -6.70
N LYS A 72 -2.64 30.21 -7.91
CA LYS A 72 -3.50 30.31 -9.09
C LYS A 72 -4.83 29.57 -8.90
N TRP A 73 -4.78 28.37 -8.33
CA TRP A 73 -5.95 27.50 -8.18
C TRP A 73 -6.57 27.54 -6.79
N ASN A 74 -6.03 28.38 -5.90
CA ASN A 74 -6.41 28.50 -4.50
C ASN A 74 -6.49 27.14 -3.80
N LEU A 75 -5.43 26.35 -3.93
CA LEU A 75 -5.32 25.03 -3.28
C LEU A 75 -5.04 25.21 -1.80
N SER A 76 -5.38 24.18 -1.02
CA SER A 76 -5.01 24.10 0.39
C SER A 76 -3.55 23.67 0.51
N GLU A 77 -3.17 22.65 -0.26
CA GLU A 77 -1.83 22.06 -0.31
C GLU A 77 -1.71 21.14 -1.52
N ILE A 78 -0.46 20.83 -1.89
CA ILE A 78 -0.12 19.77 -2.85
C ILE A 78 0.66 18.69 -2.10
N LEU A 79 0.24 17.44 -2.25
CA LEU A 79 0.88 16.27 -1.70
C LEU A 79 1.56 15.49 -2.83
N ILE A 80 2.86 15.22 -2.68
CA ILE A 80 3.61 14.32 -3.56
C ILE A 80 3.81 13.00 -2.84
N LEU A 81 3.33 11.91 -3.44
CA LEU A 81 3.59 10.54 -2.95
C LEU A 81 4.57 9.84 -3.88
N LYS A 82 5.64 9.28 -3.32
CA LYS A 82 6.65 8.50 -4.05
C LYS A 82 6.75 7.09 -3.47
N ASN A 83 6.81 6.08 -4.33
CA ASN A 83 7.03 4.69 -3.90
C ASN A 83 7.81 3.89 -4.96
N ASP A 84 8.89 3.23 -4.54
CA ASP A 84 9.81 2.54 -5.46
C ASP A 84 9.22 1.26 -6.08
N TRP A 85 8.16 0.69 -5.49
CA TRP A 85 7.51 -0.54 -5.95
C TRP A 85 7.24 -0.52 -7.47
N ASP A 86 6.78 0.59 -7.99
CA ASP A 86 6.49 0.74 -9.41
C ASP A 86 6.94 2.09 -9.93
N LYS A 87 7.99 2.65 -9.30
CA LYS A 87 8.49 4.00 -9.60
C LYS A 87 7.34 5.01 -9.60
N MET A 88 6.47 4.88 -8.60
CA MET A 88 5.28 5.70 -8.51
C MET A 88 5.69 7.09 -8.04
N THR A 89 5.27 8.11 -8.78
CA THR A 89 5.23 9.50 -8.32
C THR A 89 3.84 10.03 -8.56
N ALA A 90 3.09 10.41 -7.52
CA ALA A 90 1.74 10.96 -7.66
C ALA A 90 1.70 12.39 -7.10
N GLU A 91 1.31 13.34 -7.94
CA GLU A 91 0.99 14.72 -7.55
C GLU A 91 -0.51 14.83 -7.28
N ILE A 92 -0.84 15.13 -6.03
CA ILE A 92 -2.21 15.15 -5.52
C ILE A 92 -2.53 16.54 -4.98
N TRP A 93 -3.49 17.20 -5.61
CA TRP A 93 -4.00 18.49 -5.16
C TRP A 93 -5.09 18.28 -4.13
N LYS A 94 -5.06 19.08 -3.06
CA LYS A 94 -6.11 19.10 -2.05
C LYS A 94 -6.83 20.45 -2.00
N GLN A 95 -8.15 20.39 -2.02
CA GLN A 95 -9.01 21.56 -1.77
C GLN A 95 -10.35 21.16 -1.16
N ASP A 96 -10.82 21.94 -0.17
CA ASP A 96 -12.13 21.77 0.47
C ASP A 96 -12.38 20.30 0.95
N GLY A 97 -11.32 19.65 1.45
CA GLY A 97 -11.38 18.25 1.91
C GLY A 97 -11.41 17.20 0.79
N LYS A 98 -11.25 17.59 -0.48
CA LYS A 98 -11.23 16.71 -1.64
C LYS A 98 -9.83 16.63 -2.26
N TYR A 99 -9.54 15.46 -2.81
CA TYR A 99 -8.25 15.13 -3.42
C TYR A 99 -8.41 14.83 -4.90
N PHE A 100 -7.47 15.32 -5.70
CA PHE A 100 -7.43 15.12 -7.15
C PHE A 100 -5.99 14.80 -7.56
N CYS A 101 -5.79 13.76 -8.38
CA CYS A 101 -4.45 13.44 -8.90
C CYS A 101 -4.25 14.10 -10.27
N LEU A 102 -3.24 14.96 -10.36
CA LEU A 102 -2.96 15.79 -11.55
C LEU A 102 -1.66 15.39 -12.24
N GLY A 103 -0.74 14.76 -11.53
CA GLY A 103 0.45 14.15 -12.09
C GLY A 103 0.57 12.71 -11.60
N LEU A 104 0.93 11.80 -12.50
CA LEU A 104 1.19 10.41 -12.14
C LEU A 104 2.35 9.89 -12.96
N GLU A 105 3.33 9.28 -12.32
CA GLU A 105 4.33 8.43 -12.96
C GLU A 105 4.09 7.00 -12.45
N LEU A 106 4.05 6.02 -13.34
CA LEU A 106 4.04 4.59 -12.98
C LEU A 106 4.86 3.80 -14.01
N TYR A 107 5.70 2.90 -13.54
CA TYR A 107 6.54 2.03 -14.36
C TYR A 107 7.44 2.81 -15.35
N GLY A 108 7.81 4.05 -15.00
CA GLY A 108 8.56 4.97 -15.87
C GLY A 108 7.73 5.61 -16.99
N LYS A 109 6.41 5.46 -16.96
CA LYS A 109 5.48 6.19 -17.82
C LYS A 109 4.94 7.38 -17.05
N GLU A 110 5.14 8.56 -17.63
CA GLU A 110 4.69 9.83 -17.08
C GLU A 110 3.35 10.23 -17.70
N TRP A 111 2.40 10.55 -16.83
CA TRP A 111 1.17 11.27 -17.11
C TRP A 111 1.28 12.61 -16.38
N GLU A 112 2.15 13.48 -16.89
CA GLU A 112 2.30 14.81 -16.35
C GLU A 112 1.20 15.75 -16.85
N SER A 113 0.77 16.61 -15.94
CA SER A 113 0.00 17.80 -16.25
C SER A 113 0.97 18.98 -16.43
N SER A 114 1.53 19.16 -17.63
CA SER A 114 2.24 20.40 -17.99
C SER A 114 1.23 21.53 -18.25
N VAL A 115 0.37 21.87 -17.29
CA VAL A 115 -0.90 22.52 -17.61
C VAL A 115 -0.91 24.03 -17.40
N ARG A 116 -1.42 24.75 -18.42
CA ARG A 116 -1.51 26.21 -18.47
C ARG A 116 -2.96 26.70 -18.37
N THR A 117 -3.97 25.89 -18.77
CA THR A 117 -5.40 26.28 -18.84
C THR A 117 -6.36 25.31 -18.10
N GLU A 118 -7.59 25.73 -17.80
CA GLU A 118 -8.59 24.91 -17.07
C GLU A 118 -9.01 23.63 -17.83
N SER A 119 -9.26 23.72 -19.13
CA SER A 119 -9.74 22.56 -19.92
C SER A 119 -8.70 21.43 -19.99
N GLU A 120 -7.43 21.78 -20.02
CA GLU A 120 -6.30 20.84 -20.00
C GLU A 120 -6.21 20.09 -18.67
N ILE A 121 -6.54 20.74 -17.54
CA ILE A 121 -6.55 20.10 -16.21
C ILE A 121 -7.63 19.01 -16.19
N THR A 122 -8.85 19.35 -16.59
CA THR A 122 -9.99 18.40 -16.57
C THR A 122 -9.75 17.21 -17.48
N ALA A 123 -9.22 17.45 -18.69
CA ALA A 123 -8.91 16.37 -19.63
C ALA A 123 -7.79 15.45 -19.11
N SER A 124 -6.77 16.02 -18.45
CA SER A 124 -5.66 15.24 -17.87
C SER A 124 -6.13 14.44 -16.65
N ALA A 125 -6.90 15.06 -15.75
CA ALA A 125 -7.49 14.40 -14.59
C ALA A 125 -8.34 13.20 -15.02
N GLY A 126 -9.19 13.33 -16.04
CA GLY A 126 -9.99 12.21 -16.56
C GLY A 126 -9.16 11.04 -17.10
N LYS A 127 -7.98 11.31 -17.68
CA LYS A 127 -7.05 10.26 -18.15
C LYS A 127 -6.31 9.59 -17.00
N ILE A 128 -5.89 10.35 -16.00
CA ILE A 128 -5.08 9.90 -14.87
C ILE A 128 -5.92 9.14 -13.84
N TYR A 129 -7.14 9.63 -13.59
CA TYR A 129 -8.06 9.15 -12.55
C TYR A 129 -8.17 7.62 -12.42
N PRO A 130 -8.48 6.84 -13.48
CA PRO A 130 -8.61 5.38 -13.34
C PRO A 130 -7.31 4.69 -12.91
N PHE A 131 -6.14 5.22 -13.26
CA PHE A 131 -4.84 4.67 -12.85
C PHE A 131 -4.51 5.09 -11.42
N ALA A 132 -4.71 6.37 -11.09
CA ALA A 132 -4.46 6.91 -9.77
C ALA A 132 -5.32 6.23 -8.70
N VAL A 133 -6.63 6.10 -8.93
CA VAL A 133 -7.54 5.44 -7.97
C VAL A 133 -7.12 4.00 -7.73
N ARG A 134 -6.89 3.21 -8.79
CA ARG A 134 -6.47 1.82 -8.65
C ARG A 134 -5.16 1.70 -7.87
N ARG A 135 -4.19 2.56 -8.17
CA ARG A 135 -2.87 2.49 -7.53
C ARG A 135 -2.88 2.98 -6.09
N LEU A 136 -3.54 4.10 -5.80
CA LEU A 136 -3.68 4.62 -4.44
C LEU A 136 -4.51 3.69 -3.56
N ALA A 137 -5.54 3.03 -4.10
CA ALA A 137 -6.28 1.99 -3.39
C ALA A 137 -5.39 0.80 -3.03
N LEU A 138 -4.56 0.32 -3.98
CA LEU A 138 -3.59 -0.74 -3.71
C LEU A 138 -2.58 -0.33 -2.64
N LEU A 139 -2.01 0.88 -2.75
CA LEU A 139 -1.08 1.41 -1.76
C LEU A 139 -1.73 1.50 -0.38
N SER A 140 -2.90 2.14 -0.27
CA SER A 140 -3.68 2.23 0.98
C SER A 140 -3.95 0.84 1.58
N SER A 141 -4.36 -0.12 0.74
CA SER A 141 -4.64 -1.49 1.18
C SER A 141 -3.40 -2.20 1.74
N ALA A 142 -2.19 -1.83 1.31
CA ALA A 142 -0.95 -2.40 1.80
C ALA A 142 -0.68 -2.02 3.27
N PHE A 143 -1.02 -0.78 3.66
CA PHE A 143 -0.95 -0.30 5.04
C PHE A 143 -2.02 -0.98 5.91
N GLY A 144 -3.19 -1.27 5.35
CA GLY A 144 -4.31 -1.92 6.03
C GLY A 144 -4.32 -3.46 6.01
N ASN A 145 -3.36 -4.13 5.36
CA ASN A 145 -3.46 -5.56 5.07
C ASN A 145 -3.32 -6.43 6.33
N THR A 146 -4.46 -6.84 6.90
CA THR A 146 -4.49 -7.60 8.16
C THR A 146 -3.81 -8.97 8.09
N PRO A 147 -3.87 -9.77 6.99
CA PRO A 147 -3.08 -11.00 6.89
C PRO A 147 -1.57 -10.78 7.02
N LEU A 148 -1.01 -9.79 6.33
CA LEU A 148 0.43 -9.48 6.41
C LEU A 148 0.85 -8.95 7.79
N ARG A 149 -0.09 -8.49 8.63
CA ARG A 149 0.22 -8.17 10.02
C ARG A 149 0.50 -9.40 10.87
N GLN A 150 0.03 -10.59 10.47
CA GLN A 150 0.41 -11.83 11.14
C GLN A 150 1.84 -12.23 10.77
N LEU A 151 2.74 -12.26 11.75
CA LEU A 151 4.16 -12.50 11.49
C LEU A 151 4.47 -13.81 10.75
N GLY A 152 3.70 -14.88 10.95
CA GLY A 152 3.92 -16.14 10.22
C GLY A 152 3.69 -16.00 8.71
N ILE A 153 2.59 -15.35 8.33
CA ILE A 153 2.28 -14.99 6.94
C ILE A 153 3.34 -14.01 6.41
N ARG A 154 3.66 -12.99 7.22
CA ARG A 154 4.65 -11.97 6.90
C ARG A 154 6.03 -12.57 6.60
N ARG A 155 6.49 -13.51 7.43
CA ARG A 155 7.74 -14.25 7.25
C ARG A 155 7.72 -15.07 5.97
N TYR A 156 6.64 -15.82 5.72
CA TYR A 156 6.50 -16.59 4.49
C TYR A 156 6.63 -15.70 3.24
N VAL A 157 5.93 -14.57 3.23
CA VAL A 157 5.99 -13.60 2.13
C VAL A 157 7.40 -13.02 2.01
N HIS A 158 8.02 -12.60 3.11
CA HIS A 158 9.38 -12.08 3.11
C HIS A 158 10.39 -13.09 2.54
N ASP A 159 10.36 -14.34 3.01
CA ASP A 159 11.29 -15.38 2.58
C ASP A 159 11.13 -15.73 1.09
N LEU A 160 9.91 -15.60 0.54
CA LEU A 160 9.67 -15.71 -0.91
C LEU A 160 10.18 -14.50 -1.72
N LEU A 161 10.08 -13.29 -1.16
CA LEU A 161 10.36 -12.04 -1.87
C LEU A 161 11.84 -11.64 -1.84
N VAL A 162 12.57 -11.97 -0.77
CA VAL A 162 13.99 -11.64 -0.58
C VAL A 162 14.91 -12.08 -1.72
N PRO A 163 14.80 -13.31 -2.27
CA PRO A 163 15.71 -13.78 -3.32
C PRO A 163 15.39 -13.22 -4.71
N LEU A 164 14.22 -12.59 -4.90
CA LEU A 164 13.78 -12.09 -6.20
C LEU A 164 14.44 -10.76 -6.55
N ALA A 165 14.65 -10.52 -7.85
CA ALA A 165 15.00 -9.19 -8.36
C ALA A 165 13.86 -8.20 -8.14
N ASP A 166 14.14 -6.90 -8.07
CA ASP A 166 13.15 -5.90 -7.64
C ASP A 166 11.87 -5.92 -8.49
N GLN A 167 11.98 -5.97 -9.83
CA GLN A 167 10.81 -6.01 -10.71
C GLN A 167 9.91 -7.24 -10.47
N GLU A 168 10.51 -8.40 -10.22
CA GLU A 168 9.78 -9.63 -9.89
C GLU A 168 9.19 -9.55 -8.48
N ARG A 169 9.98 -9.07 -7.50
CA ARG A 169 9.53 -8.86 -6.12
C ARG A 169 8.27 -7.99 -6.07
N TYR A 170 8.30 -6.89 -6.80
CA TYR A 170 7.20 -5.93 -6.95
C TYR A 170 5.99 -6.51 -7.68
N PHE A 171 6.19 -7.47 -8.57
CA PHE A 171 5.10 -8.22 -9.18
C PHE A 171 4.43 -9.15 -8.18
N TYR A 172 5.22 -9.95 -7.47
CA TYR A 172 4.71 -10.88 -6.46
C TYR A 172 4.01 -10.14 -5.33
N LEU A 173 4.55 -9.00 -4.89
CA LEU A 173 3.96 -8.19 -3.83
C LEU A 173 2.57 -7.65 -4.21
N GLU A 174 2.40 -7.16 -5.44
CA GLU A 174 1.10 -6.70 -5.95
C GLU A 174 0.08 -7.82 -6.00
N LEU A 175 0.50 -8.98 -6.49
CA LEU A 175 -0.37 -10.15 -6.50
C LEU A 175 -0.75 -10.56 -5.07
N PHE A 176 0.20 -10.67 -4.16
CA PHE A 176 -0.03 -11.13 -2.81
C PHE A 176 -0.97 -10.19 -2.06
N LEU A 177 -0.73 -8.88 -2.13
CA LEU A 177 -1.61 -7.89 -1.52
C LEU A 177 -3.03 -7.94 -2.10
N THR A 178 -3.14 -8.06 -3.43
CA THR A 178 -4.43 -8.21 -4.10
C THR A 178 -5.17 -9.45 -3.58
N LEU A 179 -4.50 -10.59 -3.49
CA LEU A 179 -5.11 -11.85 -3.05
C LEU A 179 -5.42 -11.86 -1.56
N PHE A 180 -4.55 -11.32 -0.70
CA PHE A 180 -4.77 -11.24 0.75
C PHE A 180 -5.93 -10.32 1.14
N ASN A 181 -6.28 -9.37 0.29
CA ASN A 181 -7.45 -8.51 0.48
C ASN A 181 -8.76 -9.15 0.02
N LEU A 182 -8.73 -10.35 -0.57
CA LEU A 182 -9.94 -11.06 -0.95
C LEU A 182 -10.61 -11.69 0.28
N GLU A 183 -11.93 -11.52 0.35
CA GLU A 183 -12.78 -12.37 1.17
C GLU A 183 -13.11 -13.64 0.37
N LEU A 184 -12.92 -14.79 1.02
CA LEU A 184 -13.31 -16.08 0.46
C LEU A 184 -14.82 -16.25 0.58
N SER A 185 -15.48 -16.62 -0.52
CA SER A 185 -16.85 -17.09 -0.47
C SER A 185 -16.93 -18.45 0.25
N GLU A 186 -18.14 -18.86 0.67
CA GLU A 186 -18.35 -20.18 1.26
C GLU A 186 -17.96 -21.31 0.29
N ASP A 187 -18.18 -21.13 -1.01
CA ASP A 187 -17.76 -22.11 -2.03
C ASP A 187 -16.23 -22.19 -2.14
N GLU A 188 -15.53 -21.06 -2.08
CA GLU A 188 -14.07 -21.03 -2.13
C GLU A 188 -13.42 -21.61 -0.88
N LEU A 189 -14.11 -21.58 0.27
CA LEU A 189 -13.64 -22.26 1.49
C LEU A 189 -13.63 -23.78 1.33
N GLN A 190 -14.59 -24.33 0.57
CA GLN A 190 -14.72 -25.77 0.33
C GLN A 190 -14.02 -26.22 -0.96
N ASN A 191 -13.73 -25.30 -1.87
CA ASN A 191 -13.18 -25.60 -3.19
C ASN A 191 -12.09 -24.60 -3.59
N GLN A 192 -10.84 -25.03 -3.38
CA GLN A 192 -9.64 -24.28 -3.74
C GLN A 192 -9.57 -23.92 -5.24
N ASP A 193 -10.13 -24.74 -6.14
CA ASP A 193 -10.09 -24.47 -7.58
C ASP A 193 -10.87 -23.22 -7.97
N LEU A 194 -11.93 -22.89 -7.22
CA LEU A 194 -12.69 -21.65 -7.45
C LEU A 194 -11.85 -20.43 -7.10
N PHE A 195 -11.12 -20.49 -5.98
CA PHE A 195 -10.17 -19.44 -5.62
C PHE A 195 -9.06 -19.32 -6.66
N LEU A 196 -8.49 -20.43 -7.13
CA LEU A 196 -7.44 -20.44 -8.14
C LEU A 196 -7.90 -19.80 -9.46
N LYS A 197 -9.14 -20.06 -9.88
CA LYS A 197 -9.75 -19.40 -11.05
C LYS A 197 -9.86 -17.90 -10.85
N ARG A 198 -10.33 -17.43 -9.68
CA ARG A 198 -10.39 -15.99 -9.36
C ARG A 198 -9.00 -15.37 -9.27
N ALA A 199 -8.05 -16.05 -8.65
CA ALA A 199 -6.66 -15.61 -8.57
C ALA A 199 -6.01 -15.46 -9.96
N LYS A 200 -6.32 -16.36 -10.90
CA LYS A 200 -5.86 -16.24 -12.30
C LYS A 200 -6.40 -14.98 -12.98
N ILE A 201 -7.64 -14.59 -12.72
CA ILE A 201 -8.22 -13.34 -13.25
C ILE A 201 -7.46 -12.13 -12.72
N HIS A 202 -7.20 -12.06 -11.41
CA HIS A 202 -6.42 -10.98 -10.81
C HIS A 202 -4.98 -10.94 -11.35
N PHE A 203 -4.32 -12.09 -11.44
CA PHE A 203 -3.00 -12.22 -12.00
C PHE A 203 -2.93 -11.70 -13.45
N GLN A 204 -3.86 -12.11 -14.31
CA GLN A 204 -3.93 -11.64 -15.69
C GLN A 204 -4.19 -10.12 -15.76
N SER A 205 -5.03 -9.59 -14.87
CA SER A 205 -5.27 -8.14 -14.78
C SER A 205 -3.99 -7.37 -14.42
N ILE A 206 -3.20 -7.86 -13.46
CA ILE A 206 -1.92 -7.25 -13.05
C ILE A 206 -0.91 -7.31 -14.21
N VAL A 207 -0.72 -8.49 -14.81
CA VAL A 207 0.18 -8.69 -15.95
C VAL A 207 -0.19 -7.77 -17.11
N GLY A 208 -1.47 -7.72 -17.47
CA GLY A 208 -1.97 -6.87 -18.56
C GLY A 208 -1.73 -5.39 -18.30
N GLN A 209 -1.97 -4.92 -17.07
CA GLN A 209 -1.75 -3.52 -16.70
C GLN A 209 -0.28 -3.13 -16.70
N ARG A 210 0.60 -3.95 -16.13
CA ARG A 210 2.06 -3.70 -16.18
C ARG A 210 2.57 -3.64 -17.62
N ALA A 211 2.10 -4.54 -18.48
CA ALA A 211 2.43 -4.52 -19.90
C ALA A 211 1.92 -3.27 -20.63
N LYS A 212 0.70 -2.83 -20.32
CA LYS A 212 0.10 -1.60 -20.88
C LYS A 212 0.94 -0.35 -20.56
N CYS A 213 1.51 -0.30 -19.36
CA CYS A 213 2.33 0.81 -18.89
C CYS A 213 3.78 0.75 -19.41
N GLY A 214 4.29 -0.44 -19.73
CA GLY A 214 5.67 -0.62 -20.21
C GLY A 214 5.90 -0.27 -21.69
N VAL A 215 4.88 0.21 -22.41
CA VAL A 215 4.97 0.54 -23.86
C VAL A 215 4.33 1.89 -24.19
N LEU A 216 4.63 2.40 -25.39
CA LEU A 216 4.02 3.61 -25.94
C LEU A 216 2.48 3.49 -26.04
N PRO A 217 1.72 4.60 -25.88
CA PRO A 217 0.25 4.58 -25.84
C PRO A 217 -0.43 3.86 -27.01
N GLU A 218 0.11 3.97 -28.22
CA GLU A 218 -0.42 3.32 -29.44
C GLU A 218 -0.29 1.79 -29.40
N PHE A 219 0.66 1.24 -28.65
CA PHE A 219 0.86 -0.21 -28.49
C PHE A 219 0.24 -0.76 -27.20
N SER A 220 -0.22 0.10 -26.30
CA SER A 220 -0.72 -0.26 -24.97
C SER A 220 -1.76 -1.40 -24.99
N ARG A 221 -2.71 -1.38 -25.92
CA ARG A 221 -3.76 -2.41 -26.02
C ARG A 221 -3.22 -3.76 -26.52
N VAL A 222 -2.30 -3.72 -27.49
CA VAL A 222 -1.69 -4.93 -28.05
C VAL A 222 -0.77 -5.59 -27.02
N ALA A 223 0.02 -4.79 -26.30
CA ALA A 223 0.90 -5.27 -25.23
C ALA A 223 0.12 -5.95 -24.10
N GLU A 224 -1.01 -5.37 -23.66
CA GLU A 224 -1.91 -5.97 -22.68
C GLU A 224 -2.39 -7.35 -23.14
N ILE A 225 -2.95 -7.45 -24.35
CA ILE A 225 -3.49 -8.71 -24.89
C ILE A 225 -2.38 -9.77 -25.01
N ALA A 226 -1.22 -9.38 -25.55
CA ALA A 226 -0.10 -10.29 -25.74
C ALA A 226 0.42 -10.83 -24.40
N ALA A 227 0.60 -9.95 -23.41
CA ALA A 227 1.07 -10.33 -22.08
C ALA A 227 0.08 -11.26 -21.37
N VAL A 228 -1.21 -10.96 -21.42
CA VAL A 228 -2.25 -11.82 -20.81
C VAL A 228 -2.26 -13.21 -21.44
N ARG A 229 -2.19 -13.29 -22.78
CA ARG A 229 -2.15 -14.58 -23.51
C ARG A 229 -0.88 -15.38 -23.22
N GLY A 230 0.25 -14.72 -23.00
CA GLY A 230 1.52 -15.37 -22.67
C GLY A 230 1.72 -15.70 -21.19
N SER A 231 0.75 -15.37 -20.34
CA SER A 231 0.95 -15.37 -18.88
C SER A 231 0.83 -16.74 -18.20
N ASP A 232 0.36 -17.77 -18.90
CA ASP A 232 0.07 -19.09 -18.30
C ASP A 232 1.30 -19.75 -17.66
N ARG A 233 2.47 -19.67 -18.31
CA ARG A 233 3.72 -20.24 -17.75
C ARG A 233 4.14 -19.53 -16.46
N LEU A 234 3.95 -18.21 -16.41
CA LEU A 234 4.21 -17.42 -15.21
C LEU A 234 3.20 -17.76 -14.11
N PHE A 235 1.92 -17.96 -14.45
CA PHE A 235 0.90 -18.40 -13.49
C PHE A 235 1.24 -19.78 -12.87
N SER A 236 1.71 -20.73 -13.68
CA SER A 236 2.15 -22.03 -13.18
C SER A 236 3.32 -21.93 -12.19
N ALA A 237 4.25 -20.99 -12.40
CA ALA A 237 5.40 -20.80 -11.51
C ALA A 237 5.00 -20.26 -10.12
N ILE A 238 3.88 -19.53 -10.03
CA ILE A 238 3.38 -18.93 -8.79
C ILE A 238 2.21 -19.70 -8.15
N TYR A 239 1.87 -20.86 -8.72
CA TYR A 239 0.74 -21.68 -8.28
C TYR A 239 0.83 -22.06 -6.79
N ALA A 240 2.00 -22.53 -6.34
CA ALA A 240 2.21 -22.90 -4.95
C ALA A 240 2.07 -21.72 -3.97
N PRO A 241 2.68 -20.55 -4.23
CA PRO A 241 2.40 -19.33 -3.46
C PRO A 241 0.92 -18.95 -3.38
N ILE A 242 0.20 -18.96 -4.51
CA ILE A 242 -1.25 -18.63 -4.53
C ILE A 242 -2.04 -19.62 -3.65
N ASN A 243 -1.71 -20.90 -3.72
CA ASN A 243 -2.36 -21.91 -2.87
C ASN A 243 -2.09 -21.71 -1.39
N MET A 244 -0.88 -21.28 -1.03
CA MET A 244 -0.58 -20.95 0.36
C MET A 244 -1.40 -19.76 0.86
N ILE A 245 -1.61 -18.75 0.00
CA ILE A 245 -2.47 -17.60 0.31
C ILE A 245 -3.90 -18.06 0.59
N TRP A 246 -4.46 -18.94 -0.25
CA TRP A 246 -5.77 -19.54 0.03
C TRP A 246 -5.79 -20.23 1.39
N GLY A 247 -4.77 -21.03 1.71
CA GLY A 247 -4.63 -21.69 3.01
C GLY A 247 -4.63 -20.70 4.17
N PHE A 248 -3.92 -19.59 4.07
CA PHE A 248 -3.93 -18.53 5.08
C PHE A 248 -5.30 -17.89 5.24
N LEU A 249 -5.97 -17.57 4.13
CA LEU A 249 -7.30 -16.95 4.13
C LEU A 249 -8.38 -17.88 4.69
N ALA A 250 -8.36 -19.16 4.31
CA ALA A 250 -9.29 -20.18 4.80
C ALA A 250 -9.15 -20.40 6.31
N ASN A 251 -7.91 -20.40 6.82
CA ASN A 251 -7.63 -20.57 8.24
C ASN A 251 -7.86 -19.30 9.09
N ARG A 252 -8.14 -18.14 8.47
CA ARG A 252 -8.39 -16.88 9.19
C ARG A 252 -9.54 -16.98 10.20
N LYS A 253 -10.57 -17.79 9.90
CA LYS A 253 -11.71 -18.07 10.81
C LYS A 253 -11.38 -19.10 11.90
N ILE A 254 -10.44 -20.02 11.63
CA ILE A 254 -10.09 -21.18 12.47
C ILE A 254 -8.94 -20.86 13.44
N MET A 255 -8.15 -19.82 13.18
CA MET A 255 -7.10 -19.31 14.09
C MET A 255 -7.62 -18.76 15.44
N LYS A 256 -8.90 -18.97 15.78
CA LYS A 256 -9.35 -18.87 17.18
C LYS A 256 -8.76 -20.05 17.95
N PRO A 257 -8.08 -19.81 19.08
CA PRO A 257 -7.43 -20.89 19.82
C PRO A 257 -8.48 -21.90 20.26
N GLN A 258 -8.43 -23.10 19.70
CA GLN A 258 -9.19 -24.25 20.21
C GLN A 258 -8.45 -24.78 21.44
N GLY A 259 -9.04 -24.57 22.61
CA GLY A 259 -9.10 -25.61 23.65
C GLY A 259 -7.87 -25.85 24.55
N MET A 260 -6.84 -25.01 24.55
CA MET A 260 -5.87 -24.99 25.64
C MET A 260 -5.65 -23.55 26.08
N GLU A 261 -6.17 -23.17 27.25
CA GLU A 261 -5.84 -21.91 27.91
C GLU A 261 -4.42 -22.01 28.46
N PRO A 262 -3.43 -21.33 27.84
CA PRO A 262 -2.12 -21.20 28.43
C PRO A 262 -2.22 -20.23 29.61
N GLN A 263 -1.38 -20.39 30.62
CA GLN A 263 -1.31 -19.43 31.72
C GLN A 263 -0.77 -18.07 31.21
N GLY A 264 -1.68 -17.15 30.92
CA GLY A 264 -1.40 -15.77 30.57
C GLY A 264 -1.08 -15.54 29.08
N LYS A 265 -1.69 -14.50 28.52
CA LYS A 265 -1.33 -13.97 27.19
C LYS A 265 -0.17 -12.99 27.30
N PHE A 266 0.63 -12.94 26.24
CA PHE A 266 1.76 -12.02 26.14
C PHE A 266 1.69 -11.24 24.85
N CYS A 267 2.22 -10.03 24.82
CA CYS A 267 2.32 -9.26 23.59
C CYS A 267 3.65 -8.52 23.51
N PHE A 268 3.95 -8.02 22.32
CA PHE A 268 4.91 -6.95 22.11
C PHE A 268 4.34 -5.96 21.09
N TYR A 269 4.91 -4.76 21.05
CA TYR A 269 4.55 -3.72 20.09
C TYR A 269 5.57 -3.63 18.94
N GLU A 270 5.06 -3.37 17.75
CA GLU A 270 5.83 -2.87 16.61
C GLU A 270 5.50 -1.38 16.46
N TYR A 271 6.52 -0.53 16.49
CA TYR A 271 6.37 0.91 16.27
C TYR A 271 6.96 1.31 14.92
N TYR A 272 6.19 2.06 14.16
CA TYR A 272 6.52 2.57 12.83
C TYR A 272 6.48 4.09 12.87
N ASP A 273 7.63 4.76 12.82
CA ASP A 273 7.67 6.23 12.88
C ASP A 273 7.56 6.88 11.50
N ALA A 274 7.32 8.19 11.49
CA ALA A 274 7.25 9.01 10.28
C ALA A 274 8.62 9.26 9.59
N ARG A 275 9.68 8.60 10.07
CA ARG A 275 11.04 8.68 9.52
C ARG A 275 11.48 7.37 8.87
N GLY A 276 10.59 6.38 8.83
CA GLY A 276 10.83 5.06 8.25
C GLY A 276 11.61 4.14 9.18
N ASN A 277 11.65 4.42 10.49
CA ASN A 277 12.23 3.51 11.46
C ASN A 277 11.16 2.58 12.01
N VAL A 278 11.56 1.31 12.13
CA VAL A 278 10.76 0.28 12.80
C VAL A 278 11.50 -0.19 14.05
N SER A 279 10.79 -0.24 15.18
CA SER A 279 11.31 -0.74 16.46
C SER A 279 10.35 -1.71 17.14
N LEU A 280 10.91 -2.66 17.89
CA LEU A 280 10.15 -3.67 18.62
C LEU A 280 10.23 -3.39 20.12
N GLY A 281 9.06 -3.34 20.77
CA GLY A 281 8.95 -3.26 22.22
C GLY A 281 9.40 -4.53 22.94
N GLU A 282 9.40 -4.46 24.26
CA GLU A 282 9.60 -5.62 25.13
C GLU A 282 8.36 -6.53 25.14
N ILE A 283 8.54 -7.77 25.61
CA ILE A 283 7.44 -8.72 25.79
C ILE A 283 6.89 -8.54 27.20
N PHE A 284 5.57 -8.36 27.31
CA PHE A 284 4.91 -8.20 28.60
C PHE A 284 3.55 -8.92 28.62
N PRO A 285 3.03 -9.29 29.80
CA PRO A 285 1.75 -9.98 29.93
C PRO A 285 0.57 -9.05 29.66
N VAL A 286 -0.52 -9.60 29.13
CA VAL A 286 -1.78 -8.89 28.86
C VAL A 286 -2.99 -9.69 29.33
N GLY A 287 -4.14 -9.04 29.44
CA GLY A 287 -5.38 -9.66 29.89
C GLY A 287 -6.00 -10.59 28.85
N GLU A 288 -6.89 -11.47 29.31
CA GLU A 288 -7.53 -12.47 28.44
C GLU A 288 -8.39 -11.87 27.32
N LYS A 289 -8.88 -10.65 27.51
CA LYS A 289 -9.71 -9.95 26.51
C LYS A 289 -8.90 -9.17 25.49
N ASP A 290 -7.60 -9.03 25.68
CA ASP A 290 -6.74 -8.29 24.78
C ASP A 290 -6.56 -9.02 23.45
N LYS A 291 -6.58 -8.24 22.36
CA LYS A 291 -6.48 -8.72 20.99
C LYS A 291 -5.42 -7.93 20.24
N SER A 292 -4.85 -8.56 19.21
CA SER A 292 -3.94 -7.85 18.30
C SER A 292 -4.67 -6.69 17.64
N THR A 293 -4.07 -5.50 17.69
CA THR A 293 -4.71 -4.25 17.23
C THR A 293 -3.68 -3.33 16.59
N LEU A 294 -4.11 -2.61 15.55
CA LEU A 294 -3.37 -1.50 14.96
C LEU A 294 -3.94 -0.20 15.53
N LYS A 295 -3.07 0.66 16.03
CA LYS A 295 -3.40 2.03 16.44
C LYS A 295 -2.64 2.99 15.55
N ILE A 296 -3.38 3.76 14.76
CA ILE A 296 -2.83 4.83 13.95
C ILE A 296 -2.68 6.06 14.85
N MET A 297 -1.46 6.55 15.03
CA MET A 297 -1.18 7.73 15.85
C MET A 297 -0.51 8.83 15.01
N HIS A 298 -0.53 10.05 15.54
CA HIS A 298 -0.01 11.23 14.84
C HIS A 298 1.51 11.17 14.60
N ASP A 299 2.29 10.68 15.56
CA ASP A 299 3.75 10.60 15.51
C ASP A 299 4.28 9.24 15.03
N ARG A 300 3.50 8.17 15.22
CA ARG A 300 3.88 6.80 14.86
C ARG A 300 2.66 5.90 14.73
N ASP A 301 2.79 4.79 14.00
CA ASP A 301 1.84 3.69 14.06
C ASP A 301 2.31 2.61 15.03
N CYS A 302 1.37 2.01 15.74
CA CYS A 302 1.63 1.02 16.75
C CYS A 302 0.80 -0.22 16.49
N TYR A 303 1.46 -1.35 16.25
CA TYR A 303 0.81 -2.64 16.12
C TYR A 303 1.11 -3.50 17.35
N MET A 304 0.06 -3.87 18.08
CA MET A 304 0.14 -4.83 19.18
C MET A 304 -0.16 -6.22 18.63
N GLN A 305 0.74 -7.18 18.87
CA GLN A 305 0.48 -8.58 18.54
C GLN A 305 0.38 -9.42 19.81
N VAL A 306 -0.78 -10.06 20.01
CA VAL A 306 -1.07 -10.89 21.19
C VAL A 306 -0.82 -12.37 20.88
N PHE A 307 -0.18 -13.06 21.81
CA PHE A 307 0.25 -14.45 21.70
C PHE A 307 -0.29 -15.30 22.85
N PRO A 308 -0.49 -16.61 22.61
CA PRO A 308 -0.99 -17.52 23.62
C PRO A 308 -0.05 -17.66 24.83
N ASN A 309 1.26 -17.54 24.67
CA ASN A 309 2.21 -17.69 25.77
C ASN A 309 3.53 -16.93 25.48
N TYR A 310 4.38 -16.82 26.51
CA TYR A 310 5.66 -16.10 26.44
C TYR A 310 6.63 -16.69 25.41
N GLN A 311 6.73 -18.02 25.33
CA GLN A 311 7.65 -18.69 24.39
C GLN A 311 7.28 -18.38 22.93
N THR A 312 5.99 -18.38 22.62
CA THR A 312 5.47 -17.96 21.31
C THR A 312 5.77 -16.49 21.06
N ALA A 313 5.51 -15.60 22.02
CA ALA A 313 5.83 -14.18 21.89
C ALA A 313 7.34 -13.96 21.64
N LEU A 314 8.21 -14.71 22.34
CA LEU A 314 9.66 -14.64 22.20
C LEU A 314 10.12 -15.11 20.83
N LEU A 315 9.62 -16.26 20.36
CA LEU A 315 9.91 -16.78 19.02
C LEU A 315 9.53 -15.77 17.93
N PHE A 316 8.35 -15.17 18.07
CA PHE A 316 7.84 -14.18 17.11
C PHE A 316 8.65 -12.88 17.17
N ARG A 317 8.95 -12.35 18.36
CA ARG A 317 9.80 -11.16 18.49
C ARG A 317 11.20 -11.39 17.90
N ASN A 318 11.79 -12.55 18.12
CA ASN A 318 13.10 -12.88 17.54
C ASN A 318 13.03 -13.00 16.01
N THR A 319 11.96 -13.57 15.48
CA THR A 319 11.72 -13.63 14.03
C THR A 319 11.58 -12.22 13.43
N ALA A 320 10.83 -11.34 14.09
CA ALA A 320 10.68 -9.94 13.68
C ALA A 320 12.03 -9.19 13.69
N ASN A 321 12.85 -9.38 14.73
CA ASN A 321 14.20 -8.81 14.78
C ASN A 321 15.08 -9.30 13.61
N GLN A 322 15.06 -10.61 13.32
CA GLN A 322 15.82 -11.17 12.20
C GLN A 322 15.39 -10.58 10.84
N MET A 323 14.10 -10.31 10.65
CA MET A 323 13.60 -9.65 9.43
C MET A 323 14.10 -8.21 9.35
N LEU A 324 14.03 -7.46 10.46
CA LEU A 324 14.53 -6.09 10.54
C LEU A 324 16.05 -5.98 10.28
N GLU A 325 16.83 -6.90 10.82
CA GLU A 325 18.29 -6.94 10.59
C GLU A 325 18.62 -7.20 9.11
N LYS A 326 17.98 -8.20 8.50
CA LYS A 326 18.15 -8.50 7.07
C LYS A 326 17.80 -7.33 6.16
N TRP A 327 16.78 -6.54 6.54
CA TRP A 327 16.37 -5.35 5.80
C TRP A 327 17.40 -4.22 5.89
N ARG A 328 17.93 -3.94 7.08
CA ARG A 328 18.92 -2.86 7.29
C ARG A 328 20.26 -3.06 6.58
N HIS A 329 20.54 -4.27 6.11
CA HIS A 329 21.77 -4.64 5.40
C HIS A 329 21.60 -4.79 3.88
N LYS A 330 20.44 -4.43 3.33
CA LYS A 330 20.23 -4.19 1.90
C LYS A 330 20.27 -2.69 1.62
#